data_AF-A0A0F9B7R0-F1
#
_entry.id   AF-A0A0F9B7R0-F1
#
_cell.length_a   1.000
_cell.length_b   1.000
_cell.length_c   1.000
_cell.angle_alpha   90.00
_cell.angle_beta   90.00
_cell.angle_gamma   90.00
#
_symmetry.space_group_name_H-M   'P 1'
#
loop_
_entity.id
_entity.type
_entity.pdbx_description
1 polymer ?
#
loop_
_entity_poly.entity_id
_entity_poly.type
_entity_poly.pdbx_seq_one_letter_code
_entity_poly.pdbx_strand_id
1 'polypeptide(L)'
;LGIDWTEIHRWERSKRFWMPYRVEAPMCQKPYINKDQMLEALRAEGIAVPRLYDMGFPHNNCGGFCIKAGQAHFKLLLEKMPDRYHYHEQKEEEFRQYLKANPRRTGTWDVAILRDRSGGKAVPITLRELREKVQGGREIDPYDWGGCGCFVDGDK
;
A
#
# COMPACT_ATOMS: atom_id res chain seq x y z
N LEU A 1 -1.77 3.67 -18.71
CA LEU A 1 -1.10 3.30 -17.45
C LEU A 1 -1.10 4.52 -16.53
N GLY A 2 -1.69 4.41 -15.34
CA GLY A 2 -1.80 5.52 -14.39
C GLY A 2 -0.54 5.68 -13.55
N ILE A 3 0.51 6.25 -14.14
CA ILE A 3 1.78 6.61 -13.48
C ILE A 3 2.26 7.94 -14.04
N ASP A 4 3.07 8.65 -13.26
CA ASP A 4 3.68 9.93 -13.65
C ASP A 4 5.17 9.77 -14.01
N TRP A 5 5.79 10.87 -14.42
CA TRP A 5 7.19 10.94 -14.85
C TRP A 5 8.19 10.49 -13.78
N THR A 6 7.84 10.53 -12.48
CA THR A 6 8.71 10.01 -11.39
C THR A 6 8.86 8.49 -11.48
N GLU A 7 7.91 7.83 -12.14
CA GLU A 7 7.85 6.39 -12.34
C GLU A 7 8.02 5.98 -13.81
N ILE A 8 8.61 6.83 -14.66
CA ILE A 8 8.70 6.62 -16.12
C ILE A 8 9.31 5.26 -16.54
N HIS A 9 10.27 4.78 -15.76
CA HIS A 9 10.90 3.47 -15.93
C HIS A 9 9.89 2.29 -15.87
N ARG A 10 8.78 2.43 -15.12
CA ARG A 10 7.66 1.46 -15.09
C ARG A 10 6.84 1.51 -16.38
N TRP A 11 6.63 2.70 -16.96
CA TRP A 11 5.96 2.87 -18.24
C TRP A 11 6.74 2.20 -19.36
N GLU A 12 8.03 2.50 -19.48
CA GLU A 12 8.90 1.93 -20.52
C GLU A 12 8.91 0.40 -20.46
N ARG A 13 9.04 -0.19 -19.26
CA ARG A 13 9.02 -1.65 -19.10
C ARG A 13 7.66 -2.27 -19.39
N SER A 14 6.55 -1.62 -19.06
CA SER A 14 5.22 -2.18 -19.28
C SER A 14 4.93 -2.49 -20.76
N LYS A 15 5.53 -1.75 -21.71
CA LYS A 15 5.30 -1.87 -23.15
C LYS A 15 5.54 -3.29 -23.67
N ARG A 16 6.61 -3.97 -23.22
CA ARG A 16 6.92 -5.34 -23.67
C ARG A 16 5.94 -6.38 -23.13
N PHE A 17 5.42 -6.17 -21.92
CA PHE A 17 4.54 -7.13 -21.24
C PHE A 17 3.10 -7.09 -21.77
N TRP A 18 2.73 -5.98 -22.41
CA TRP A 18 1.36 -5.75 -22.90
C TRP A 18 1.28 -5.69 -24.42
N MET A 19 2.24 -6.28 -25.14
CA MET A 19 2.09 -6.47 -26.58
C MET A 19 0.85 -7.31 -26.91
N PRO A 20 0.10 -6.98 -27.98
CA PRO A 20 0.38 -5.96 -28.99
C PRO A 20 -0.21 -4.56 -28.68
N TYR A 21 -0.72 -4.33 -27.47
CA TYR A 21 -1.39 -3.08 -27.13
C TYR A 21 -0.40 -1.90 -27.02
N ARG A 22 -0.85 -0.72 -27.47
CA ARG A 22 -0.14 0.54 -27.24
C ARG A 22 -0.34 0.98 -25.80
N VAL A 23 0.74 1.08 -25.04
CA VAL A 23 0.71 1.51 -23.63
C VAL A 23 1.06 2.99 -23.55
N GLU A 24 0.12 3.81 -23.10
CA GLU A 24 0.33 5.25 -22.88
C GLU A 24 0.32 5.61 -21.40
N ALA A 25 1.15 6.55 -21.01
CA ALA A 25 1.14 7.20 -19.70
C ALA A 25 1.30 8.72 -19.91
N PRO A 26 0.20 9.46 -20.14
CA PRO A 26 0.25 10.88 -20.46
C PRO A 26 1.02 11.71 -19.43
N MET A 27 0.95 11.34 -18.15
CA MET A 27 1.66 12.02 -17.06
C MET A 27 3.18 11.76 -17.04
N CYS A 28 3.69 10.89 -17.92
CA CYS A 28 5.12 10.73 -18.19
C CYS A 28 5.64 11.61 -19.34
N GLN A 29 4.78 12.45 -19.94
CA GLN A 29 5.11 13.34 -21.05
C GLN A 29 5.17 14.80 -20.57
N LYS A 30 5.87 15.66 -21.32
CA LYS A 30 5.93 17.10 -20.98
C LYS A 30 4.58 17.79 -21.28
N PRO A 31 4.17 18.80 -20.48
CA PRO A 31 4.83 19.32 -19.29
C PRO A 31 4.73 18.37 -18.09
N TYR A 32 5.83 18.22 -17.35
CA TYR A 32 5.85 17.40 -16.13
C TYR A 32 5.15 18.14 -15.00
N ILE A 33 4.09 17.52 -14.47
CA ILE A 33 3.35 18.02 -13.32
C ILE A 33 3.49 17.04 -12.15
N ASN A 34 3.47 17.57 -10.93
CA ASN A 34 3.45 16.77 -9.71
C ASN A 34 2.01 16.47 -9.27
N LYS A 35 1.87 15.62 -8.24
CA LYS A 35 0.57 15.20 -7.73
C LYS A 35 -0.28 16.38 -7.25
N ASP A 36 0.32 17.37 -6.59
CA ASP A 36 -0.43 18.53 -6.08
C ASP A 36 -0.99 19.37 -7.23
N GLN A 37 -0.23 19.57 -8.30
CA GLN A 37 -0.68 20.22 -9.52
C GLN A 37 -1.80 19.43 -10.21
N MET A 38 -1.72 18.09 -10.23
CA MET A 38 -2.80 17.24 -10.75
C MET A 38 -4.08 17.40 -9.92
N LEU A 39 -3.96 17.39 -8.58
CA LEU A 39 -5.11 17.57 -7.69
C LEU A 39 -5.73 18.96 -7.85
N GLU A 40 -4.92 19.99 -8.03
CA GLU A 40 -5.40 21.34 -8.26
C GLU A 40 -6.11 21.47 -9.62
N ALA A 41 -5.58 20.85 -10.67
CA ALA A 41 -6.25 20.79 -11.96
C ALA A 41 -7.62 20.09 -11.86
N LEU A 42 -7.74 19.01 -11.09
CA LEU A 42 -9.04 18.37 -10.83
C LEU A 42 -10.02 19.33 -10.13
N ARG A 43 -9.56 20.06 -9.11
CA ARG A 43 -10.41 21.03 -8.40
C ARG A 43 -10.87 22.17 -9.31
N ALA A 44 -9.99 22.67 -10.17
CA ALA A 44 -10.33 23.73 -11.13
C ALA A 44 -11.43 23.30 -12.12
N GLU A 45 -11.45 22.01 -12.48
CA GLU A 45 -12.52 21.41 -13.30
C GLU A 45 -13.78 21.04 -12.50
N GLY A 46 -13.83 21.37 -11.19
CA GLY A 46 -14.94 21.00 -10.31
C GLY A 46 -15.01 19.50 -9.97
N ILE A 47 -13.92 18.76 -10.20
CA ILE A 47 -13.83 17.33 -9.91
C ILE A 47 -13.40 17.13 -8.46
N ALA A 48 -14.24 16.45 -7.68
CA ALA A 48 -13.93 16.12 -6.30
C ALA A 48 -12.74 15.16 -6.20
N VAL A 49 -11.77 15.52 -5.35
CA VAL A 49 -10.62 14.66 -5.04
C VAL A 49 -11.08 13.45 -4.22
N PRO A 50 -10.52 12.24 -4.46
CA PRO A 50 -10.86 11.09 -3.64
C PRO A 50 -10.52 11.28 -2.16
N ARG A 51 -11.50 10.98 -1.29
CA ARG A 51 -11.46 11.22 0.17
C ARG A 51 -10.20 10.73 0.89
N LEU A 52 -9.54 9.67 0.41
CA LEU A 52 -8.36 9.12 1.09
C LEU A 52 -7.17 10.08 0.98
N TYR A 53 -7.08 10.87 -0.08
CA TYR A 53 -6.04 11.90 -0.19
C TYR A 53 -6.24 12.99 0.86
N ASP A 54 -7.48 13.42 1.11
CA ASP A 54 -7.80 14.39 2.17
C ASP A 54 -7.52 13.84 3.58
N MET A 55 -7.57 12.51 3.74
CA MET A 55 -7.21 11.82 4.98
C MET A 55 -5.69 11.62 5.16
N GLY A 56 -4.87 12.03 4.18
CA GLY A 56 -3.41 11.93 4.21
C GLY A 56 -2.82 10.64 3.62
N PHE A 57 -3.64 9.76 3.00
CA PHE A 57 -3.12 8.55 2.38
C PHE A 57 -2.37 8.89 1.07
N PRO A 58 -1.22 8.24 0.80
CA PRO A 58 -0.46 8.49 -0.43
C PRO A 58 -1.17 7.99 -1.69
N HIS A 59 -2.11 7.05 -1.55
CA HIS A 59 -2.85 6.45 -2.65
C HIS A 59 -4.30 6.13 -2.28
N ASN A 60 -5.22 6.25 -3.24
CA ASN A 60 -6.64 5.95 -3.06
C ASN A 60 -6.99 4.48 -3.34
N ASN A 61 -6.27 3.54 -2.71
CA ASN A 61 -6.40 2.09 -2.97
C ASN A 61 -7.21 1.37 -1.88
N CYS A 62 -7.99 0.35 -2.28
CA CYS A 62 -8.64 -0.63 -1.40
C CYS A 62 -9.39 -0.04 -0.19
N GLY A 63 -9.96 1.17 -0.34
CA GLY A 63 -10.64 1.87 0.76
C GLY A 63 -9.74 2.19 1.95
N GLY A 64 -8.43 2.31 1.73
CA GLY A 64 -7.43 2.57 2.77
C GLY A 64 -6.81 1.31 3.37
N PHE A 65 -7.16 0.11 2.93
CA PHE A 65 -6.56 -1.16 3.36
C PHE A 65 -5.83 -1.82 2.20
N CYS A 66 -4.76 -1.22 1.71
CA CYS A 66 -3.94 -1.90 0.70
C CYS A 66 -3.14 -3.02 1.40
N ILE A 67 -3.31 -4.28 0.98
CA ILE A 67 -2.61 -5.44 1.55
C ILE A 67 -1.07 -5.37 1.37
N LYS A 68 -0.62 -4.52 0.44
CA LYS A 68 0.81 -4.24 0.18
C LYS A 68 1.30 -2.95 0.84
N ALA A 69 0.48 -2.33 1.69
CA ALA A 69 0.88 -1.14 2.42
C ALA A 69 1.78 -1.50 3.60
N GLY A 70 2.54 -0.51 4.05
CA GLY A 70 3.49 -0.64 5.15
C GLY A 70 2.96 -0.12 6.49
N GLN A 71 3.82 -0.15 7.50
CA GLN A 71 3.47 0.22 8.88
C GLN A 71 2.93 1.66 9.00
N ALA A 72 3.53 2.63 8.30
CA ALA A 72 3.10 4.03 8.32
C ALA A 72 1.66 4.20 7.79
N HIS A 73 1.35 3.50 6.70
CA HIS A 73 0.01 3.49 6.11
C HIS A 73 -1.02 2.87 7.07
N PHE A 74 -0.68 1.75 7.71
CA PHE A 74 -1.59 1.09 8.64
C PHE A 74 -1.76 1.84 9.96
N LYS A 75 -0.75 2.58 10.42
CA LYS A 75 -0.90 3.55 11.51
C LYS A 75 -1.90 4.64 11.13
N LEU A 76 -1.77 5.24 9.94
CA LEU A 76 -2.74 6.22 9.46
C LEU A 76 -4.16 5.64 9.34
N LEU A 77 -4.28 4.38 8.92
CA LEU A 77 -5.57 3.66 8.89
C LEU A 77 -6.17 3.51 10.28
N LEU A 78 -5.38 3.12 11.29
CA LEU A 78 -5.81 3.02 12.68
C LEU A 78 -6.32 4.36 13.22
N GLU A 79 -5.65 5.46 12.85
CA GLU A 79 -6.02 6.82 13.29
C GLU A 79 -7.27 7.37 12.58
N LYS A 80 -7.37 7.19 11.25
CA LYS A 80 -8.42 7.83 10.44
C LYS A 80 -9.67 6.98 10.28
N MET A 81 -9.55 5.66 10.35
CA MET A 81 -10.66 4.71 10.17
C MET A 81 -10.51 3.48 11.09
N PRO A 82 -10.59 3.66 12.41
CA PRO A 82 -10.35 2.59 13.39
C PRO A 82 -11.27 1.37 13.21
N ASP A 83 -12.55 1.57 12.90
CA ASP A 83 -13.48 0.45 12.66
C ASP A 83 -13.04 -0.43 11.48
N ARG A 84 -12.52 0.21 10.42
CA ARG A 84 -11.99 -0.50 9.25
C ARG A 84 -10.71 -1.25 9.63
N TYR A 85 -9.83 -0.61 10.41
CA TYR A 85 -8.64 -1.28 10.93
C TYR A 85 -9.01 -2.53 11.73
N HIS A 86 -9.94 -2.41 12.70
CA HIS A 86 -10.38 -3.53 13.54
C HIS A 86 -11.02 -4.65 12.75
N TYR A 87 -11.84 -4.34 11.75
CA TYR A 87 -12.39 -5.36 10.86
C TYR A 87 -11.27 -6.20 10.22
N HIS A 88 -10.23 -5.54 9.69
CA HIS A 88 -9.13 -6.26 9.04
C HIS A 88 -8.20 -6.98 10.02
N GLU A 89 -7.98 -6.43 11.22
CA GLU A 89 -7.30 -7.10 12.33
C GLU A 89 -8.01 -8.42 12.69
N GLN A 90 -9.35 -8.39 12.81
CA GLN A 90 -10.15 -9.59 13.04
C GLN A 90 -10.03 -10.59 11.88
N LYS A 91 -10.07 -10.12 10.63
CA LYS A 91 -9.91 -11.01 9.46
C LYS A 91 -8.52 -11.65 9.37
N GLU A 92 -7.46 -10.94 9.75
CA GLU A 92 -6.12 -11.53 9.83
C GLU A 92 -6.07 -12.65 10.90
N GLU A 93 -6.65 -12.41 12.07
CA GLU A 93 -6.70 -13.41 13.15
C GLU A 93 -7.56 -14.63 12.78
N GLU A 94 -8.76 -14.42 12.21
CA GLU A 94 -9.62 -15.48 11.69
C GLU A 94 -8.86 -16.36 10.67
N PHE A 95 -8.10 -15.72 9.78
CA PHE A 95 -7.29 -16.43 8.79
C PHE A 95 -6.17 -17.24 9.44
N ARG A 96 -5.42 -16.65 10.39
CA ARG A 96 -4.38 -17.36 11.15
C ARG A 96 -4.94 -18.59 11.88
N GLN A 97 -6.12 -18.46 12.50
CA GLN A 97 -6.81 -19.58 13.17
C GLN A 97 -7.21 -20.67 12.17
N TYR A 98 -7.74 -20.29 11.01
CA TYR A 98 -8.06 -21.23 9.94
C TYR A 98 -6.82 -22.02 9.48
N LEU A 99 -5.68 -21.35 9.25
CA LEU A 99 -4.43 -22.01 8.86
C LEU A 99 -3.93 -22.97 9.93
N LYS A 100 -4.00 -22.56 11.20
CA LYS A 100 -3.61 -23.39 12.34
C LYS A 100 -4.45 -24.67 12.45
N ALA A 101 -5.73 -24.59 12.11
CA ALA A 101 -6.62 -25.75 12.05
C ALA A 101 -6.42 -26.62 10.79
N ASN A 102 -5.77 -26.09 9.73
CA ASN A 102 -5.64 -26.74 8.42
C ASN A 102 -4.18 -26.83 7.87
N PRO A 103 -3.18 -27.26 8.67
CA PRO A 103 -1.75 -27.12 8.32
C PRO A 103 -1.34 -27.88 7.04
N ARG A 104 -1.95 -29.03 6.76
CA ARG A 104 -1.63 -29.84 5.57
C ARG A 104 -2.00 -29.18 4.24
N ARG A 105 -2.88 -28.19 4.23
CA ARG A 105 -3.34 -27.52 3.01
C ARG A 105 -2.61 -26.22 2.69
N THR A 106 -2.07 -25.56 3.70
CA THR A 106 -1.72 -24.13 3.58
C THR A 106 -0.31 -23.78 4.02
N GLY A 107 0.43 -24.73 4.61
CA GLY A 107 1.79 -24.50 5.10
C GLY A 107 1.80 -23.95 6.53
N THR A 108 2.62 -22.92 6.79
CA THR A 108 2.73 -22.32 8.13
C THR A 108 1.48 -21.50 8.48
N TRP A 109 1.06 -21.58 9.75
CA TRP A 109 -0.02 -20.75 10.29
C TRP A 109 0.47 -19.37 10.72
N ASP A 110 1.78 -19.23 10.96
CA ASP A 110 2.38 -17.99 11.43
C ASP A 110 2.66 -17.04 10.26
N VAL A 111 1.58 -16.39 9.81
CA VAL A 111 1.60 -15.42 8.70
C VAL A 111 1.05 -14.08 9.16
N ALA A 112 1.62 -12.99 8.66
CA ALA A 112 1.17 -11.65 8.98
C ALA A 112 1.16 -10.76 7.73
N ILE A 113 0.30 -9.74 7.75
CA ILE A 113 0.16 -8.75 6.69
C ILE A 113 1.42 -7.88 6.59
N LEU A 114 1.97 -7.50 7.74
CA LEU A 114 3.10 -6.57 7.81
C LEU A 114 4.41 -7.29 8.14
N ARG A 115 5.50 -6.57 7.91
CA ARG A 115 6.84 -6.98 8.34
C ARG A 115 7.55 -5.83 9.01
N ASP A 116 8.28 -6.14 10.08
CA ASP A 116 9.27 -5.25 10.69
C ASP A 116 10.63 -5.50 10.03
N ARG A 117 11.26 -4.43 9.54
CA ARG A 117 12.57 -4.48 8.86
C ARG A 117 13.68 -3.71 9.60
N SER A 118 13.36 -3.10 10.74
CA SER A 118 14.28 -2.25 11.52
C SER A 118 15.57 -2.97 11.95
N GLY A 119 15.52 -4.29 12.13
CA GLY A 119 16.65 -5.12 12.57
C GLY A 119 17.45 -5.83 11.46
N GLY A 120 17.32 -5.41 10.19
CA GLY A 120 18.01 -6.04 9.04
C GLY A 120 17.48 -7.43 8.64
N LYS A 121 16.59 -8.02 9.45
CA LYS A 121 15.80 -9.21 9.11
C LYS A 121 14.32 -8.84 9.11
N ALA A 122 13.60 -9.30 8.08
CA ALA A 122 12.17 -9.09 7.98
C ALA A 122 11.42 -10.05 8.91
N VAL A 123 10.85 -9.52 9.99
CA VAL A 123 10.05 -10.28 10.97
C VAL A 123 8.56 -10.00 10.71
N PRO A 124 7.70 -11.02 10.59
CA PRO A 124 6.25 -10.79 10.48
C PRO A 124 5.71 -10.01 11.68
N ILE A 125 4.80 -9.06 11.42
CA ILE A 125 4.06 -8.35 12.47
C ILE A 125 2.59 -8.29 12.07
N THR A 126 1.72 -8.76 12.96
CA THR A 126 0.26 -8.73 12.79
C THR A 126 -0.28 -7.33 12.99
N LEU A 127 -1.51 -7.07 12.52
CA LEU A 127 -2.23 -5.84 12.80
C LEU A 127 -2.46 -5.66 14.30
N ARG A 128 -2.76 -6.74 15.04
CA ARG A 128 -2.87 -6.68 16.50
C ARG A 128 -1.59 -6.17 17.15
N GLU A 129 -0.44 -6.74 16.78
CA GLU A 129 0.86 -6.32 17.31
C GLU A 129 1.19 -4.88 16.92
N LEU A 130 0.88 -4.47 15.68
CA LEU A 130 1.06 -3.07 15.25
C LEU A 130 0.21 -2.13 16.10
N ARG A 131 -1.07 -2.43 16.31
CA ARG A 131 -1.97 -1.63 17.16
C ARG A 131 -1.43 -1.51 18.58
N GLU A 132 -1.01 -2.63 19.18
CA GLU A 132 -0.43 -2.66 20.53
C GLU A 132 0.86 -1.84 20.61
N LYS A 133 1.72 -1.88 19.57
CA LYS A 133 2.90 -1.02 19.47
C LYS A 133 2.53 0.45 19.43
N VAL A 134 1.61 0.85 18.54
CA VAL A 134 1.19 2.26 18.37
C VAL A 134 0.55 2.79 19.64
N GLN A 135 -0.38 2.05 20.25
CA GLN A 135 -1.06 2.45 21.48
C GLN A 135 -0.14 2.44 22.70
N GLY A 136 0.84 1.54 22.72
CA GLY A 136 1.88 1.48 23.75
C GLY A 136 3.03 2.48 23.56
N GLY A 137 2.96 3.38 22.56
CA GLY A 137 3.99 4.37 22.28
C GLY A 137 5.32 3.79 21.79
N ARG A 138 5.32 2.56 21.26
CA ARG A 138 6.52 1.92 20.70
C ARG A 138 6.77 2.42 19.29
N GLU A 139 8.04 2.43 18.90
CA GLU A 139 8.46 2.80 17.56
C GLU A 139 7.96 1.81 16.51
N ILE A 140 7.50 2.35 15.40
CA ILE A 140 7.18 1.66 14.15
C ILE A 140 7.99 2.33 13.04
N ASP A 141 8.13 1.71 11.87
CA ASP A 141 8.74 2.39 10.73
C ASP A 141 7.80 3.48 10.19
N PRO A 142 8.12 4.78 10.38
CA PRO A 142 7.22 5.86 9.96
C PRO A 142 7.33 6.18 8.46
N TYR A 143 8.27 5.54 7.75
CA TYR A 143 8.52 5.75 6.33
C TYR A 143 8.07 4.56 5.47
N ASP A 144 7.74 3.42 6.09
CA ASP A 144 7.15 2.28 5.41
C ASP A 144 5.68 2.55 5.04
N TRP A 145 5.47 3.27 3.94
CA TRP A 145 4.14 3.45 3.34
C TRP A 145 3.69 2.25 2.50
N GLY A 146 4.63 1.35 2.18
CA GLY A 146 4.43 0.24 1.25
C GLY A 146 4.26 0.70 -0.20
N GLY A 147 3.88 -0.24 -1.08
CA GLY A 147 3.73 0.05 -2.49
C GLY A 147 3.67 -1.18 -3.39
N CYS A 148 3.08 -1.00 -4.57
CA CYS A 148 3.03 -2.03 -5.61
C CYS A 148 4.22 -1.88 -6.56
N GLY A 149 5.24 -2.71 -6.41
CA GLY A 149 6.42 -2.76 -7.30
C GLY A 149 6.16 -3.38 -8.69
N CYS A 150 5.00 -3.20 -9.31
CA CYS A 150 4.78 -3.72 -10.68
C CYS A 150 5.74 -3.02 -11.65
N PHE A 151 6.44 -3.78 -12.48
CA PHE A 151 7.44 -3.23 -13.42
C PHE A 151 8.58 -2.48 -12.73
N VAL A 152 9.00 -2.89 -11.53
CA VAL A 152 10.30 -2.54 -10.93
C VAL A 152 11.30 -3.66 -11.21
N ASP A 153 12.61 -3.39 -11.17
CA ASP A 153 13.58 -4.49 -11.18
C ASP A 153 13.39 -5.23 -9.87
N GLY A 154 13.23 -6.55 -9.93
CA GLY A 154 13.33 -7.35 -8.72
C GLY A 154 14.76 -7.20 -8.20
N ASP A 155 14.92 -6.96 -6.90
CA ASP A 155 16.20 -7.20 -6.24
C ASP A 155 16.66 -8.60 -6.64
N LYS A 156 17.78 -8.68 -7.36
CA LYS A 156 18.46 -9.95 -7.61
C LYS A 156 19.14 -10.41 -6.33
#